data_AF-A0A0G4NBV3-F1
#
_entry.id   AF-A0A0G4NBV3-F1
#
_cell.length_a   1.000
_cell.length_b   1.000
_cell.length_c   1.000
_cell.angle_alpha   90.00
_cell.angle_beta   90.00
_cell.angle_gamma   90.00
#
_symmetry.space_group_name_H-M   'P 1'
#
loop_
_entity.id
_entity.type
_entity.pdbx_description
1 polymer ?
#
loop_
_entity_poly.entity_id
_entity_poly.type
_entity_poly.pdbx_seq_one_letter_code
_entity_poly.pdbx_strand_id
1 'polypeptide(L)'
;MSGATTSKSALQAISEDEAFSGGGKGKGEMPASAYVSSSERKRQQFANRMFVAFLAGAAGSLVYLGRNWDDKIDEERHPDVPNGWGLGLWWNRASTRMSEFTNYYQEPAFEKLLPDVDPSFERPYTLCISLEDMLVHSEWSREHGWRVAKRPGVDYFLRYLSQYYELVLF
;
A
#
# COMPACT_ATOMS: atom_id res chain seq x y z
N MET A 1 10.08 -12.74 82.22
CA MET A 1 8.85 -11.99 81.91
C MET A 1 9.27 -10.63 81.34
N SER A 2 8.53 -10.14 80.33
CA SER A 2 8.73 -8.87 79.60
C SER A 2 9.86 -8.92 78.56
N GLY A 3 9.67 -8.57 77.28
CA GLY A 3 8.53 -8.00 76.57
C GLY A 3 9.05 -7.53 75.21
N ALA A 4 8.37 -7.93 74.14
CA ALA A 4 8.69 -7.62 72.75
C ALA A 4 8.18 -6.23 72.35
N THR A 5 8.99 -5.44 71.65
CA THR A 5 8.53 -4.47 70.64
C THR A 5 9.65 -4.22 69.63
N THR A 6 9.41 -4.52 68.35
CA THR A 6 9.81 -3.79 67.12
C THR A 6 9.71 -4.72 65.91
N SER A 7 8.49 -4.87 65.35
CA SER A 7 8.24 -5.65 64.12
C SER A 7 7.15 -5.00 63.26
N LYS A 8 7.20 -3.68 63.09
CA LYS A 8 6.35 -2.97 62.11
C LYS A 8 7.11 -2.21 61.03
N SER A 9 8.42 -1.98 61.18
CA SER A 9 9.22 -1.24 60.19
C SER A 9 9.81 -2.14 59.09
N ALA A 10 10.18 -3.40 59.40
CA ALA A 10 10.82 -4.29 58.43
C ALA A 10 9.84 -4.87 57.38
N LEU A 11 8.55 -4.98 57.72
CA LEU A 11 7.55 -5.58 56.83
C LEU A 11 7.05 -4.61 55.74
N GLN A 12 7.20 -3.31 55.94
CA GLN A 12 6.79 -2.29 54.96
C GLN A 12 7.88 -2.03 53.90
N ALA A 13 9.15 -2.30 54.22
CA ALA A 13 10.27 -2.19 53.27
C ALA A 13 10.32 -3.35 52.25
N ILE A 14 9.68 -4.50 52.56
CA ILE A 14 9.71 -5.68 51.68
C ILE A 14 8.61 -5.63 50.62
N SER A 15 7.54 -4.84 50.83
CA SER A 15 6.40 -4.78 49.90
C SER A 15 6.50 -3.75 48.78
N GLU A 16 7.48 -2.84 48.82
CA GLU A 16 7.62 -1.77 47.81
C GLU A 16 8.75 -2.02 46.78
N ASP A 17 9.68 -2.96 47.03
CA ASP A 17 10.83 -3.24 46.14
C ASP A 17 10.62 -4.39 45.13
N GLU A 18 9.45 -5.06 45.10
CA GLU A 18 9.15 -6.13 44.11
C GLU A 18 8.37 -5.66 42.87
N ALA A 19 8.19 -4.35 42.66
CA ALA A 19 7.57 -3.81 41.46
C ALA A 19 8.52 -2.84 40.77
N PHE A 20 9.01 -3.22 39.57
CA PHE A 20 9.94 -2.48 38.69
C PHE A 20 11.44 -2.56 39.00
N SER A 21 12.04 -3.72 38.71
CA SER A 21 13.41 -3.75 38.18
C SER A 21 13.57 -4.89 37.18
N GLY A 22 13.19 -4.61 35.92
CA GLY A 22 13.55 -5.43 34.76
C GLY A 22 15.06 -5.37 34.54
N GLY A 23 15.80 -6.23 35.23
CA GLY A 23 17.26 -6.32 35.20
C GLY A 23 17.79 -6.89 33.89
N GLY A 24 17.89 -6.06 32.86
CA GLY A 24 18.69 -6.35 31.68
C GLY A 24 20.12 -5.88 31.86
N LYS A 25 21.04 -6.75 32.35
CA LYS A 25 22.47 -6.72 31.99
C LYS A 25 23.21 -7.96 32.52
N GLY A 26 23.47 -8.91 31.62
CA GLY A 26 24.35 -10.04 31.86
C GLY A 26 25.15 -10.35 30.59
N LYS A 27 26.23 -9.59 30.37
CA LYS A 27 27.21 -9.85 29.32
C LYS A 27 28.11 -10.98 29.84
N GLY A 28 27.78 -12.21 29.47
CA GLY A 28 28.59 -13.41 29.72
C GLY A 28 28.57 -14.26 28.47
N GLU A 29 29.73 -14.39 27.81
CA GLU A 29 29.93 -15.31 26.70
C GLU A 29 29.61 -16.72 27.19
N MET A 30 28.50 -17.28 26.73
CA MET A 30 28.16 -18.65 27.08
C MET A 30 29.07 -19.61 26.29
N PRO A 31 29.77 -20.56 26.94
CA PRO A 31 30.65 -21.51 26.26
C PRO A 31 29.84 -22.38 25.28
N ALA A 32 30.51 -22.94 24.26
CA ALA A 32 29.93 -23.71 23.14
C ALA A 32 29.05 -24.93 23.53
N SER A 33 28.90 -25.20 24.83
CA SER A 33 28.11 -26.27 25.43
C SER A 33 26.97 -25.77 26.34
N ALA A 34 26.60 -24.48 26.29
CA ALA A 34 25.51 -23.90 27.06
C ALA A 34 24.29 -24.84 27.10
N TYR A 35 23.86 -25.22 28.31
CA TYR A 35 22.77 -26.16 28.52
C TYR A 35 21.49 -25.63 27.87
N VAL A 36 21.19 -26.11 26.68
CA VAL A 36 19.93 -25.81 26.00
C VAL A 36 18.86 -26.66 26.67
N SER A 37 17.90 -25.99 27.31
CA SER A 37 16.77 -26.68 27.95
C SER A 37 16.06 -27.58 26.93
N SER A 38 15.58 -28.74 27.36
CA SER A 38 14.92 -29.69 26.47
C SER A 38 13.66 -29.10 25.80
N SER A 39 13.02 -28.14 26.45
CA SER A 39 11.94 -27.31 25.90
C SER A 39 12.44 -26.31 24.85
N GLU A 40 13.57 -25.62 25.06
CA GLU A 40 14.20 -24.77 24.03
C GLU A 40 14.53 -25.57 22.77
N ARG A 41 15.13 -26.77 22.92
CA ARG A 41 15.50 -27.61 21.77
C ARG A 41 14.27 -27.99 20.96
N LYS A 42 13.17 -28.36 21.61
CA LYS A 42 11.90 -28.67 20.93
C LYS A 42 11.32 -27.44 20.23
N ARG A 43 11.37 -26.26 20.86
CA ARG A 43 10.92 -24.99 20.26
C ARG A 43 11.76 -24.61 19.05
N GLN A 44 13.08 -24.80 19.12
CA GLN A 44 14.00 -24.53 18.00
C GLN A 44 13.82 -25.53 16.86
N GLN A 45 13.63 -26.82 17.14
CA GLN A 45 13.31 -27.82 16.12
C GLN A 45 11.97 -27.52 15.43
N PHE A 46 10.96 -27.10 16.19
CA PHE A 46 9.69 -26.67 15.63
C PHE A 46 9.86 -25.40 14.78
N ALA A 47 10.56 -24.37 15.27
CA ALA A 47 10.85 -23.16 14.51
C ALA A 47 11.60 -23.46 13.21
N ASN A 48 12.62 -24.32 13.24
CA ASN A 48 13.35 -24.74 12.03
C ASN A 48 12.45 -25.48 11.04
N ARG A 49 11.56 -26.37 11.51
CA ARG A 49 10.58 -27.06 10.65
C ARG A 49 9.59 -26.07 10.03
N MET A 50 9.09 -25.12 10.80
CA MET A 50 8.19 -24.08 10.31
C MET A 50 8.90 -23.20 9.27
N PHE A 51 10.17 -22.85 9.51
CA PHE A 51 10.97 -22.08 8.55
C PHE A 51 11.21 -22.84 7.25
N VAL A 52 11.53 -24.14 7.33
CA VAL A 52 11.67 -24.99 6.13
C VAL A 52 10.34 -25.12 5.39
N ALA A 53 9.23 -25.31 6.10
CA ALA A 53 7.90 -25.36 5.50
C ALA A 53 7.54 -24.03 4.80
N PHE A 54 7.85 -22.89 5.44
CA PHE A 54 7.66 -21.57 4.86
C PHE A 54 8.49 -21.37 3.58
N LEU A 55 9.77 -21.72 3.60
CA LEU A 55 10.64 -21.62 2.42
C LEU A 55 10.19 -22.54 1.29
N ALA A 56 9.76 -23.76 1.60
CA ALA A 56 9.21 -24.68 0.61
C ALA A 56 7.91 -24.13 0.00
N GLY A 57 7.03 -23.57 0.83
CA GLY A 57 5.81 -22.90 0.38
C GLY A 57 6.11 -21.72 -0.54
N ALA A 58 7.01 -20.83 -0.13
CA ALA A 58 7.41 -19.66 -0.92
C ALA A 58 8.03 -20.05 -2.27
N ALA A 59 8.92 -21.06 -2.29
CA ALA A 59 9.49 -21.58 -3.53
C ALA A 59 8.41 -22.18 -4.45
N GLY A 60 7.47 -22.94 -3.89
CA GLY A 60 6.31 -23.46 -4.63
C GLY A 60 5.45 -22.34 -5.21
N SER A 61 5.20 -21.28 -4.44
CA SER A 61 4.45 -20.10 -4.90
C SER A 61 5.16 -19.38 -6.04
N LEU A 62 6.48 -19.20 -5.99
CA LEU A 62 7.24 -18.59 -7.08
C LEU A 62 7.14 -19.43 -8.36
N VAL A 63 7.33 -20.75 -8.27
CA VAL A 63 7.16 -21.68 -9.40
C VAL A 63 5.76 -21.57 -10.00
N TYR A 64 4.74 -21.52 -9.14
CA TYR A 64 3.35 -21.36 -9.54
C TYR A 64 3.10 -20.02 -10.26
N LEU A 65 3.72 -18.93 -9.81
CA LEU A 65 3.55 -17.60 -10.42
C LEU A 65 4.13 -17.47 -11.83
N GLY A 66 5.10 -18.29 -12.23
CA GLY A 66 5.62 -18.26 -13.61
C GLY A 66 4.97 -19.28 -14.56
N ARG A 67 3.92 -19.97 -14.11
CA ARG A 67 3.14 -20.91 -14.94
C ARG A 67 2.62 -20.24 -16.22
N ASN A 68 2.34 -21.05 -17.24
CA ASN A 68 1.71 -20.58 -18.47
C ASN A 68 0.30 -20.02 -18.21
N TRP A 69 -0.16 -19.17 -19.12
CA TRP A 69 -1.55 -18.69 -19.14
C TRP A 69 -2.47 -19.86 -19.52
N ASP A 70 -3.52 -20.10 -18.73
CA ASP A 70 -4.46 -21.19 -18.98
C ASP A 70 -5.61 -20.74 -19.91
N ASP A 71 -6.00 -19.47 -19.81
CA ASP A 71 -7.14 -18.90 -20.53
C ASP A 71 -6.68 -18.10 -21.75
N LYS A 72 -7.37 -18.29 -22.89
CA LYS A 72 -7.10 -17.54 -24.14
C LYS A 72 -7.26 -16.03 -23.97
N ILE A 73 -8.16 -15.61 -23.08
CA ILE A 73 -8.41 -14.19 -22.77
C ILE A 73 -7.17 -13.55 -22.13
N ASP A 74 -6.49 -14.25 -21.23
CA ASP A 74 -5.27 -13.75 -20.58
C ASP A 74 -4.07 -13.75 -21.53
N GLU A 75 -4.04 -14.70 -22.48
CA GLU A 75 -3.04 -14.73 -23.55
C GLU A 75 -3.21 -13.56 -24.54
N GLU A 76 -4.45 -13.17 -24.83
CA GLU A 76 -4.75 -11.99 -25.66
C GLU A 76 -4.46 -10.66 -24.95
N ARG A 77 -4.59 -10.60 -23.62
CA ARG A 77 -4.26 -9.39 -22.82
C ARG A 77 -2.76 -9.10 -22.72
N HIS A 78 -1.94 -10.14 -22.80
CA HIS A 78 -0.48 -10.04 -22.66
C HIS A 78 0.26 -10.62 -23.87
N PRO A 79 0.11 -10.03 -25.07
CA PRO A 79 0.78 -10.53 -26.28
C PRO A 79 2.30 -10.41 -26.22
N ASP A 80 2.82 -9.58 -25.31
CA ASP A 80 4.23 -9.35 -25.03
C ASP A 80 4.89 -10.46 -24.19
N VAL A 81 4.10 -11.30 -23.49
CA VAL A 81 4.61 -12.40 -22.65
C VAL A 81 3.99 -13.76 -23.04
N PRO A 82 4.41 -14.35 -24.18
CA PRO A 82 3.81 -15.58 -24.70
C PRO A 82 4.11 -16.81 -23.83
N ASN A 83 3.28 -17.84 -24.01
CA ASN A 83 3.49 -19.16 -23.41
C ASN A 83 4.73 -19.84 -24.00
N GLY A 84 5.60 -20.37 -23.14
CA GLY A 84 6.86 -20.96 -23.60
C GLY A 84 7.80 -21.37 -22.48
N TRP A 85 8.80 -22.17 -22.85
CA TRP A 85 9.85 -22.63 -21.96
C TRP A 85 11.06 -21.70 -22.01
N GLY A 86 11.40 -21.12 -20.85
CA GLY A 86 12.55 -20.24 -20.70
C GLY A 86 12.49 -19.51 -19.36
N LEU A 87 13.63 -19.44 -18.65
CA LEU A 87 13.69 -18.79 -17.33
C LEU A 87 13.34 -17.29 -17.40
N GLY A 88 13.71 -16.62 -18.49
CA GLY A 88 13.35 -15.21 -18.73
C GLY A 88 11.84 -15.01 -18.95
N LEU A 89 11.22 -15.85 -19.78
CA LEU A 89 9.77 -15.80 -20.03
C LEU A 89 8.97 -16.16 -18.76
N TRP A 90 9.45 -17.13 -17.99
CA TRP A 90 8.87 -17.51 -16.70
C TRP A 90 8.94 -16.36 -15.68
N TRP A 91 10.09 -15.67 -15.60
CA TRP A 91 10.26 -14.52 -14.71
C TRP A 91 9.39 -13.33 -15.15
N ASN A 92 9.31 -13.05 -16.46
CA ASN A 92 8.44 -12.01 -16.99
C ASN A 92 6.97 -12.28 -16.62
N ARG A 93 6.48 -13.52 -16.77
CA ARG A 93 5.11 -13.89 -16.33
C ARG A 93 4.90 -13.69 -14.84
N ALA A 94 5.86 -14.09 -14.02
CA ALA A 94 5.78 -13.90 -12.57
C ALA A 94 5.76 -12.42 -12.18
N SER A 95 6.58 -11.60 -12.87
CA SER A 95 6.63 -10.15 -12.67
C SER A 95 5.35 -9.46 -13.13
N THR A 96 4.80 -9.81 -14.30
CA THR A 96 3.54 -9.27 -14.82
C THR A 96 2.40 -9.57 -13.85
N ARG A 97 2.27 -10.80 -13.35
CA ARG A 97 1.23 -11.12 -12.35
C ARG A 97 1.39 -10.28 -11.09
N MET A 98 2.62 -10.07 -10.62
CA MET A 98 2.87 -9.22 -9.44
C MET A 98 2.55 -7.74 -9.71
N SER A 99 2.86 -7.23 -10.91
CA SER A 99 2.53 -5.87 -11.29
C SER A 99 1.02 -5.69 -11.43
N GLU A 100 0.28 -6.63 -12.04
CA GLU A 100 -1.19 -6.58 -12.13
C GLU A 100 -1.85 -6.49 -10.74
N PHE A 101 -1.40 -7.31 -9.78
CA PHE A 101 -1.90 -7.22 -8.40
C PHE A 101 -1.63 -5.85 -7.77
N THR A 102 -0.54 -5.19 -8.13
CA THR A 102 -0.16 -3.88 -7.58
C THR A 102 -0.87 -2.74 -8.32
N ASN A 103 -0.96 -2.84 -9.65
CA ASN A 103 -1.62 -1.92 -10.56
C ASN A 103 -3.11 -1.83 -10.25
N TYR A 104 -3.77 -2.94 -9.93
CA TYR A 104 -5.18 -2.90 -9.51
C TYR A 104 -5.45 -1.95 -8.33
N TYR A 105 -4.48 -1.78 -7.41
CA TYR A 105 -4.60 -0.87 -6.27
C TYR A 105 -3.98 0.51 -6.50
N GLN A 106 -3.14 0.67 -7.53
CA GLN A 106 -2.45 1.92 -7.84
C GLN A 106 -3.11 2.70 -8.97
N GLU A 107 -3.77 2.02 -9.90
CA GLU A 107 -4.48 2.63 -11.00
C GLU A 107 -5.78 3.29 -10.47
N PRO A 108 -5.98 4.59 -10.73
CA PRO A 108 -7.27 5.19 -10.46
C PRO A 108 -8.32 4.43 -11.28
N ALA A 109 -9.45 4.08 -10.68
CA ALA A 109 -10.52 3.28 -11.30
C ALA A 109 -11.23 3.98 -12.47
N PHE A 110 -10.69 5.09 -12.98
CA PHE A 110 -11.24 5.86 -14.08
C PHE A 110 -10.46 5.57 -15.35
N GLU A 111 -11.17 5.12 -16.38
CA GLU A 111 -10.66 5.06 -17.73
C GLU A 111 -10.19 6.46 -18.16
N LYS A 112 -9.25 6.51 -19.10
CA LYS A 112 -8.74 7.75 -19.64
C LYS A 112 -9.90 8.61 -20.16
N LEU A 113 -10.13 9.74 -19.49
CA LEU A 113 -11.30 10.60 -19.75
C LEU A 113 -11.22 11.34 -21.09
N LEU A 114 -10.00 11.55 -21.61
CA LEU A 114 -9.76 12.27 -22.85
C LEU A 114 -9.17 11.32 -23.91
N PRO A 115 -9.70 11.33 -25.14
CA PRO A 115 -9.10 10.60 -26.24
C PRO A 115 -7.73 11.19 -26.60
N ASP A 116 -6.85 10.38 -27.21
CA ASP A 116 -5.59 10.88 -27.77
C ASP A 116 -5.87 11.78 -28.97
N VAL A 117 -5.38 13.02 -28.90
CA VAL A 117 -5.50 13.99 -29.99
C VAL A 117 -4.49 13.68 -31.08
N ASP A 118 -4.88 13.90 -32.34
CA ASP A 118 -3.97 13.78 -33.47
C ASP A 118 -2.85 14.85 -33.36
N PRO A 119 -1.57 14.49 -33.57
CA PRO A 119 -0.44 15.43 -33.43
C PRO A 119 -0.54 16.69 -34.28
N SER A 120 -1.35 16.68 -35.35
CA SER A 120 -1.58 17.83 -36.22
C SER A 120 -2.49 18.90 -35.60
N PHE A 121 -3.35 18.50 -34.65
CA PHE A 121 -4.30 19.38 -33.95
C PHE A 121 -3.92 19.63 -32.48
N GLU A 122 -2.76 19.12 -32.06
CA GLU A 122 -2.31 19.22 -30.68
C GLU A 122 -2.02 20.67 -30.31
N ARG A 123 -2.76 21.17 -29.32
CA ARG A 123 -2.43 22.44 -28.66
C ARG A 123 -1.35 22.13 -27.62
N PRO A 124 -0.35 23.01 -27.45
CA PRO A 124 0.80 22.70 -26.59
C PRO A 124 0.45 22.51 -25.11
N TYR A 125 -0.71 23.02 -24.67
CA TYR A 125 -1.14 22.92 -23.27
C TYR A 125 -2.65 22.74 -23.15
N THR A 126 -3.06 21.86 -22.23
CA THR A 126 -4.47 21.65 -21.82
C THR A 126 -4.75 22.46 -20.56
N LEU A 127 -5.78 23.30 -20.61
CA LEU A 127 -6.26 24.08 -19.48
C LEU A 127 -7.52 23.43 -18.91
N CYS A 128 -7.41 22.87 -17.71
CA CYS A 128 -8.53 22.31 -16.96
C CYS A 128 -9.15 23.40 -16.06
N ILE A 129 -10.42 23.73 -16.28
CA ILE A 129 -11.16 24.76 -15.53
C ILE A 129 -12.45 24.20 -14.95
N SER A 130 -12.76 24.62 -13.73
CA SER A 130 -14.03 24.26 -13.10
C SER A 130 -15.17 25.17 -13.53
N LEU A 131 -16.38 24.61 -13.65
CA LEU A 131 -17.60 25.36 -13.98
C LEU A 131 -18.05 26.24 -12.80
N GLU A 132 -18.23 25.61 -11.64
CA GLU A 132 -18.80 26.23 -10.44
C GLU A 132 -17.79 27.16 -9.77
N ASP A 133 -18.28 28.34 -9.35
CA ASP A 133 -17.53 29.40 -8.66
C ASP A 133 -16.34 29.99 -9.42
N MET A 134 -16.01 29.46 -10.60
CA MET A 134 -15.00 29.99 -11.53
C MET A 134 -15.64 30.72 -12.72
N LEU A 135 -16.58 30.08 -13.42
CA LEU A 135 -17.25 30.65 -14.60
C LEU A 135 -18.69 31.06 -14.29
N VAL A 136 -19.39 30.25 -13.51
CA VAL A 136 -20.78 30.51 -13.13
C VAL A 136 -20.96 30.32 -11.64
N HIS A 137 -21.89 31.09 -11.07
CA HIS A 137 -22.33 30.90 -9.69
C HIS A 137 -23.80 30.48 -9.70
N SER A 138 -24.11 29.36 -9.08
CA SER A 138 -25.47 28.85 -8.95
C SER A 138 -25.99 29.13 -7.54
N GLU A 139 -27.10 29.86 -7.43
CA GLU A 139 -27.81 30.08 -6.18
C GLU A 139 -29.20 29.44 -6.24
N TRP A 140 -29.65 28.86 -5.13
CA TRP A 140 -31.02 28.36 -5.01
C TRP A 140 -31.80 29.22 -4.01
N SER A 141 -33.01 29.64 -4.40
CA SER A 141 -33.94 30.35 -3.52
C SER A 141 -35.32 29.72 -3.54
N ARG A 142 -36.09 29.85 -2.44
CA ARG A 142 -37.46 29.31 -2.35
C ARG A 142 -38.43 29.97 -3.33
N GLU A 143 -38.25 31.26 -3.60
CA GLU A 143 -39.14 32.04 -4.45
C GLU A 143 -38.83 31.86 -5.94
N HIS A 144 -37.55 31.77 -6.31
CA HIS A 144 -37.11 31.80 -7.72
C HIS A 144 -36.40 30.51 -8.17
N GLY A 145 -36.18 29.53 -7.29
CA GLY A 145 -35.49 28.28 -7.62
C GLY A 145 -34.00 28.47 -7.91
N TRP A 146 -33.46 27.63 -8.81
CA TRP A 146 -32.07 27.70 -9.27
C TRP A 146 -31.85 28.89 -10.21
N ARG A 147 -30.91 29.76 -9.85
CA ARG A 147 -30.45 30.87 -10.67
C ARG A 147 -28.96 30.71 -10.92
N VAL A 148 -28.57 30.81 -12.18
CA VAL A 148 -27.17 30.74 -12.59
C VAL A 148 -26.74 32.11 -13.08
N ALA A 149 -25.78 32.72 -12.38
CA ALA A 149 -25.17 33.97 -12.80
C ALA A 149 -23.88 33.66 -13.57
N LYS A 150 -23.76 34.19 -14.79
CA LYS A 150 -22.50 34.16 -15.56
C LYS A 150 -21.54 35.22 -15.01
N ARG A 151 -20.29 34.84 -14.74
CA ARG A 151 -19.26 35.82 -14.35
C ARG A 151 -18.99 36.80 -15.51
N PRO A 152 -18.87 38.12 -15.26
CA PRO A 152 -18.56 39.09 -16.30
C PRO A 152 -17.26 38.73 -17.04
N GLY A 153 -17.29 38.77 -18.38
CA GLY A 153 -16.13 38.49 -19.22
C GLY A 153 -15.85 37.01 -19.53
N VAL A 154 -16.67 36.06 -19.05
CA VAL A 154 -16.51 34.62 -19.32
C VAL A 154 -16.46 34.30 -20.81
N ASP A 155 -17.35 34.89 -21.60
CA ASP A 155 -17.42 34.60 -23.04
C ASP A 155 -16.15 35.08 -23.78
N TYR A 156 -15.60 36.22 -23.36
CA TYR A 156 -14.35 36.75 -23.89
C TYR A 156 -13.15 35.89 -23.44
N PHE A 157 -13.11 35.53 -22.15
CA PHE A 157 -12.07 34.70 -21.55
C PHE A 157 -11.95 33.34 -22.28
N LEU A 158 -13.06 32.63 -22.45
CA LEU A 158 -13.08 31.33 -23.13
C LEU A 158 -12.64 31.47 -24.60
N ARG A 159 -13.15 32.47 -25.31
CA ARG A 159 -12.83 32.68 -26.73
C ARG A 159 -11.39 33.11 -26.97
N TYR A 160 -10.80 33.84 -26.02
CA TYR A 160 -9.40 34.23 -26.08
C TYR A 160 -8.48 33.03 -25.80
N LEU A 161 -8.77 32.25 -24.74
CA LEU A 161 -7.94 31.11 -24.37
C LEU A 161 -8.11 29.91 -25.31
N SER A 162 -9.27 29.75 -25.95
CA SER A 162 -9.51 28.73 -26.96
C SER A 162 -8.69 28.92 -28.24
N GLN A 163 -7.82 29.92 -28.32
CA GLN A 163 -6.83 30.04 -29.41
C GLN A 163 -5.50 29.39 -29.03
N TYR A 164 -5.19 29.30 -27.74
CA TYR A 164 -3.88 28.89 -27.23
C TYR A 164 -3.92 27.55 -26.50
N TYR A 165 -5.03 27.21 -25.86
CA TYR A 165 -5.16 26.06 -24.96
C TYR A 165 -6.29 25.14 -25.37
N GLU A 166 -6.12 23.84 -25.20
CA GLU A 166 -7.25 22.92 -25.18
C GLU A 166 -8.03 23.14 -23.89
N LEU A 167 -9.29 23.58 -23.97
CA LEU A 167 -10.11 23.88 -22.81
C LEU A 167 -10.87 22.61 -22.38
N VAL A 168 -10.56 22.10 -21.19
CA VAL A 168 -11.28 21.00 -20.56
C VAL A 168 -12.07 21.56 -19.39
N LEU A 169 -13.38 21.32 -19.40
CA LEU A 169 -14.29 21.81 -18.38
C LEU A 169 -14.64 20.64 -17.47
N PHE A 170 -14.22 20.73 -16.21
CA PHE A 170 -14.29 19.63 -15.23
C PHE A 170 -15.12 20.01 -14.00
#